data_AF-A0A2H0WGQ1-F1
#
_entry.id   AF-A0A2H0WGQ1-F1
#
_cell.length_a   1.000
_cell.length_b   1.000
_cell.length_c   1.000
_cell.angle_alpha   90.00
_cell.angle_beta   90.00
_cell.angle_gamma   90.00
#
_symmetry.space_group_name_H-M   'P 1'
#
loop_
_entity.id
_entity.type
_entity.pdbx_description
1 polymer ?
#
loop_
_entity_poly.entity_id
_entity_poly.type
_entity_poly.pdbx_seq_one_letter_code
_entity_poly.pdbx_strand_id
1 'polypeptide(L)'
;MHPIKYLLPEVYGAFLPNQLLNAVIEEKKATCNACAMAPQKEKGKITYQDHLKCCTYEPYLPNFLVGAMFKSQSTSASARAALKKKIHDREFSLPVGLVAAVPFQVEFNQRKPNDFGNREDWLCPYYDRNQQQCGVWKYRGAVCTSFYCKSSYGQKGLNFWDHMSNYLTYVEMALMEDVLVDLGFSPRQISDCLVYLNVKEATPEQMQQKKMSVSASKKLWGVFYEDQESFFEKTYEMVQDFDRKRFREAMGDMGAVLEKNLVQQLGKIQEK
;
A
#
# COMPACT_ATOMS: atom_id res chain seq x y z
N MET A 1 -14.18 -5.63 19.50
CA MET A 1 -12.73 -5.32 19.42
C MET A 1 -12.07 -6.40 18.56
N HIS A 2 -11.47 -6.03 17.43
CA HIS A 2 -10.89 -6.99 16.49
C HIS A 2 -9.35 -6.97 16.60
N PRO A 3 -8.71 -8.15 16.66
CA PRO A 3 -7.26 -8.26 16.55
C PRO A 3 -6.70 -7.66 15.24
N ILE A 4 -5.43 -7.25 15.27
CA ILE A 4 -4.73 -6.63 14.12
C ILE A 4 -4.82 -7.49 12.85
N LYS A 5 -4.79 -8.82 12.95
CA LYS A 5 -4.90 -9.72 11.79
C LYS A 5 -6.12 -9.47 10.89
N TYR A 6 -7.21 -8.90 11.44
CA TYR A 6 -8.39 -8.57 10.64
C TYR A 6 -8.23 -7.29 9.82
N LEU A 7 -7.30 -6.41 10.22
CA LEU A 7 -6.93 -5.19 9.50
C LEU A 7 -5.95 -5.47 8.34
N LEU A 8 -5.28 -6.63 8.36
CA LEU A 8 -4.23 -6.99 7.42
C LEU A 8 -4.73 -7.90 6.30
N PRO A 9 -4.05 -7.90 5.14
CA PRO A 9 -4.13 -8.98 4.15
C PRO A 9 -3.89 -10.34 4.81
N GLU A 10 -4.69 -11.35 4.44
CA GLU A 10 -4.64 -12.68 5.09
C GLU A 10 -3.29 -13.37 4.92
N VAL A 11 -2.63 -13.11 3.79
CA VAL A 11 -1.31 -13.66 3.47
C VAL A 11 -0.25 -13.33 4.52
N TYR A 12 -0.38 -12.20 5.22
CA TYR A 12 0.54 -11.82 6.30
C TYR A 12 0.41 -12.71 7.54
N GLY A 13 -0.71 -13.43 7.71
CA GLY A 13 -0.95 -14.29 8.87
C GLY A 13 0.05 -15.44 9.00
N ALA A 14 0.67 -15.89 7.90
CA ALA A 14 1.67 -16.95 7.92
C ALA A 14 3.03 -16.48 8.48
N PHE A 15 3.33 -15.19 8.33
CA PHE A 15 4.66 -14.63 8.52
C PHE A 15 4.80 -13.80 9.79
N LEU A 16 3.80 -12.97 10.08
CA LEU A 16 3.93 -11.99 11.14
C LEU A 16 3.87 -12.65 12.53
N PRO A 17 4.53 -12.06 13.54
CA PRO A 17 4.52 -12.60 14.90
C PRO A 17 3.12 -12.75 15.46
N ASN A 18 2.84 -13.89 16.10
CA ASN A 18 1.54 -14.16 16.75
C ASN A 18 1.16 -13.08 17.77
N GLN A 19 2.13 -12.51 18.49
CA GLN A 19 1.89 -11.42 19.43
C GLN A 19 1.33 -10.18 18.73
N LEU A 20 1.83 -9.85 17.54
CA LEU A 20 1.34 -8.73 16.73
C LEU A 20 -0.05 -9.06 16.15
N LEU A 21 -0.22 -10.23 15.52
CA LEU A 21 -1.46 -10.63 14.87
C LEU A 21 -2.66 -10.69 15.85
N ASN A 22 -2.41 -11.12 17.08
CA ASN A 22 -3.43 -11.25 18.11
C ASN A 22 -3.57 -10.01 19.01
N ALA A 23 -2.71 -9.00 18.85
CA ALA A 23 -2.85 -7.75 19.58
C ALA A 23 -4.17 -7.06 19.22
N VAL A 24 -4.83 -6.51 20.24
CA VAL A 24 -6.05 -5.74 20.11
C VAL A 24 -5.70 -4.27 20.35
N ILE A 25 -5.63 -3.50 19.25
CA ILE A 25 -5.42 -2.05 19.29
C ILE A 25 -6.63 -1.42 18.61
N GLU A 26 -7.38 -0.59 19.34
CA GLU A 26 -8.61 0.02 18.83
C GLU A 26 -8.49 1.53 18.71
N GLU A 27 -8.40 2.02 17.48
CA GLU A 27 -8.28 3.44 17.18
C GLU A 27 -9.65 4.13 17.02
N LYS A 28 -10.37 4.27 18.13
CA LYS A 28 -11.67 4.95 18.24
C LYS A 28 -11.70 6.41 17.77
N LYS A 29 -10.55 7.10 17.71
CA LYS A 29 -10.49 8.50 17.25
C LYS A 29 -10.39 8.65 15.74
N ALA A 30 -10.00 7.62 15.00
CA ALA A 30 -9.89 7.64 13.54
C ALA A 30 -11.15 7.03 12.90
N THR A 31 -12.21 7.83 12.75
CA THR A 31 -13.51 7.37 12.23
C THR A 31 -13.63 7.63 10.74
N CYS A 32 -13.17 6.71 9.89
CA CYS A 32 -13.21 6.87 8.42
C CYS A 32 -14.63 6.94 7.83
N ASN A 33 -15.62 6.33 8.48
CA ASN A 33 -17.03 6.40 8.08
C ASN A 33 -17.66 7.78 8.37
N ALA A 34 -17.07 8.54 9.29
CA ALA A 34 -17.52 9.88 9.65
C ALA A 34 -16.27 10.73 9.96
N CYS A 35 -15.60 11.20 8.90
CA CYS A 35 -14.21 11.66 8.93
C CYS A 35 -13.89 12.54 10.15
N ALA A 36 -13.00 12.06 11.03
CA ALA A 36 -12.61 12.77 12.24
C ALA A 36 -11.78 14.05 11.98
N MET A 37 -11.31 14.22 10.74
CA MET A 37 -10.52 15.36 10.27
C MET A 37 -11.37 16.37 9.48
N ALA A 38 -12.68 16.15 9.36
CA ALA A 38 -13.56 17.06 8.64
C ALA A 38 -13.64 18.44 9.34
N PRO A 39 -13.76 19.56 8.60
CA PRO A 39 -13.69 20.91 9.17
C PRO A 39 -14.71 21.18 10.30
N GLN A 40 -15.86 20.50 10.27
CA GLN A 40 -16.89 20.59 11.29
C GLN A 40 -16.54 19.87 12.61
N LYS A 41 -15.52 19.00 12.61
CA LYS A 41 -15.08 18.20 13.78
C LYS A 41 -13.66 18.53 14.22
N GLU A 42 -12.77 18.85 13.28
CA GLU A 42 -11.38 19.19 13.53
C GLU A 42 -11.20 20.70 13.70
N LYS A 43 -10.56 21.11 14.80
CA LYS A 43 -10.30 22.53 15.13
C LYS A 43 -8.88 22.96 14.78
N GLY A 44 -8.02 22.02 14.40
CA GLY A 44 -6.65 22.25 13.96
C GLY A 44 -6.56 22.88 12.57
N LYS A 45 -5.34 23.25 12.18
CA LYS A 45 -5.06 23.90 10.88
C LYS A 45 -5.19 22.96 9.69
N ILE A 46 -4.98 21.65 9.92
CA ILE A 46 -5.07 20.61 8.91
C ILE A 46 -6.44 19.95 9.06
N THR A 47 -7.22 19.99 7.98
CA THR A 47 -8.53 19.34 7.88
C THR A 47 -8.60 18.57 6.56
N TYR A 48 -9.53 17.63 6.43
CA TYR A 48 -9.80 16.92 5.17
C TYR A 48 -11.26 17.15 4.79
N GLN A 49 -11.59 17.29 3.51
CA GLN A 49 -12.99 17.29 3.09
C GLN A 49 -13.65 15.96 3.48
N ASP A 50 -14.88 16.01 3.99
CA ASP A 50 -15.54 14.86 4.62
C ASP A 50 -15.70 13.67 3.65
N HIS A 51 -15.98 13.95 2.38
CA HIS A 51 -16.13 12.92 1.34
C HIS A 51 -14.80 12.44 0.73
N LEU A 52 -13.69 13.16 0.95
CA LEU A 52 -12.34 12.82 0.47
C LEU A 52 -11.51 12.07 1.50
N LYS A 53 -11.59 12.46 2.78
CA LYS A 53 -10.91 11.80 3.90
C LYS A 53 -9.38 11.79 3.69
N CYS A 54 -8.67 10.81 4.24
CA CYS A 54 -7.28 10.54 3.88
C CYS A 54 -7.12 9.82 2.52
N CYS A 55 -8.21 9.62 1.76
CA CYS A 55 -8.19 8.84 0.51
C CYS A 55 -7.72 9.66 -0.70
N THR A 56 -7.10 10.83 -0.51
CA THR A 56 -6.43 11.59 -1.57
C THR A 56 -4.96 11.19 -1.73
N TYR A 57 -4.68 9.90 -1.54
CA TYR A 57 -3.36 9.30 -1.68
C TYR A 57 -3.51 8.01 -2.48
N GLU A 58 -2.78 7.90 -3.59
CA GLU A 58 -2.67 6.65 -4.34
C GLU A 58 -1.47 5.85 -3.81
N PRO A 59 -1.70 4.72 -3.13
CA PRO A 59 -0.62 3.92 -2.59
C PRO A 59 0.09 3.11 -3.68
N TYR A 60 1.36 2.80 -3.44
CA TYR A 60 1.99 1.65 -4.09
C TYR A 60 1.27 0.37 -3.64
N LEU A 61 0.96 -0.50 -4.59
CA LEU A 61 0.40 -1.83 -4.33
C LEU A 61 1.37 -2.88 -4.90
N PRO A 62 2.06 -3.68 -4.08
CA PRO A 62 2.96 -4.73 -4.56
C PRO A 62 2.20 -5.80 -5.35
N ASN A 63 2.90 -6.44 -6.27
CA ASN A 63 2.34 -7.41 -7.24
C ASN A 63 1.39 -8.44 -6.62
N PHE A 64 1.78 -9.06 -5.51
CA PHE A 64 0.99 -10.10 -4.85
C PHE A 64 -0.28 -9.54 -4.19
N LEU A 65 -0.29 -8.29 -3.72
CA LEU A 65 -1.53 -7.66 -3.22
C LEU A 65 -2.48 -7.32 -4.37
N VAL A 66 -1.96 -6.94 -5.54
CA VAL A 66 -2.76 -6.75 -6.74
C VAL A 66 -3.43 -8.08 -7.15
N GLY A 67 -2.67 -9.18 -7.13
CA GLY A 67 -3.21 -10.53 -7.36
C GLY A 67 -4.30 -10.91 -6.35
N ALA A 68 -4.05 -10.65 -5.07
CA ALA A 68 -5.04 -10.88 -4.01
C ALA A 68 -6.35 -10.10 -4.26
N MET A 69 -6.24 -8.86 -4.76
CA MET A 69 -7.41 -8.03 -5.05
C MET A 69 -8.27 -8.57 -6.19
N PHE A 70 -7.68 -9.25 -7.19
CA PHE A 70 -8.43 -9.89 -8.26
C PHE A 70 -9.20 -11.12 -7.78
N LYS A 71 -8.60 -11.90 -6.88
CA LYS A 71 -9.21 -13.12 -6.34
C LYS A 71 -10.19 -12.88 -5.20
N SER A 72 -10.06 -11.77 -4.47
CA SER A 72 -10.90 -11.51 -3.29
C SER A 72 -12.26 -10.89 -3.59
N GLN A 73 -13.30 -11.46 -2.97
CA GLN A 73 -14.65 -10.88 -2.95
C GLN A 73 -14.76 -9.59 -2.11
N SER A 74 -13.81 -9.35 -1.19
CA SER A 74 -13.78 -8.12 -0.39
C SER A 74 -13.38 -6.89 -1.21
N THR A 75 -12.83 -7.08 -2.40
CA THR A 75 -12.48 -5.98 -3.31
C THR A 75 -13.72 -5.55 -4.09
N SER A 76 -14.06 -4.26 -3.99
CA SER A 76 -15.23 -3.72 -4.69
C SER A 76 -15.10 -3.87 -6.21
N ALA A 77 -16.24 -3.97 -6.90
CA ALA A 77 -16.25 -4.05 -8.36
C ALA A 77 -15.62 -2.81 -9.02
N SER A 78 -15.86 -1.62 -8.44
CA SER A 78 -15.28 -0.35 -8.89
C SER A 78 -13.75 -0.35 -8.78
N ALA A 79 -13.20 -0.82 -7.66
CA ALA A 79 -11.75 -0.93 -7.49
C ALA A 79 -11.13 -1.99 -8.42
N ARG A 80 -11.78 -3.15 -8.59
CA ARG A 80 -11.32 -4.17 -9.57
C ARG A 80 -11.29 -3.62 -10.99
N ALA A 81 -12.31 -2.87 -11.39
CA ALA A 81 -12.34 -2.21 -12.69
C ALA A 81 -11.21 -1.17 -12.84
N ALA A 82 -10.93 -0.39 -11.78
CA ALA A 82 -9.83 0.57 -11.78
C ALA A 82 -8.45 -0.12 -11.90
N LEU A 83 -8.23 -1.22 -11.17
CA LEU A 83 -7.02 -2.04 -11.28
C LEU A 83 -6.81 -2.54 -12.72
N LYS A 84 -7.82 -3.19 -13.31
CA LYS A 84 -7.75 -3.69 -14.70
C LYS A 84 -7.51 -2.55 -15.70
N LYS A 85 -8.17 -1.41 -15.52
CA LYS A 85 -7.96 -0.22 -16.36
C LYS A 85 -6.51 0.24 -16.30
N LYS A 86 -5.91 0.36 -15.11
CA LYS A 86 -4.51 0.79 -14.96
C LYS A 86 -3.54 -0.16 -15.67
N ILE A 87 -3.79 -1.47 -15.59
CA ILE A 87 -3.03 -2.50 -16.29
C ILE A 87 -3.14 -2.31 -17.81
N HIS A 88 -4.36 -2.33 -18.33
CA HIS A 88 -4.65 -2.20 -19.76
C HIS A 88 -4.07 -0.90 -20.37
N ASP A 89 -4.24 0.22 -19.66
CA ASP A 89 -3.83 1.55 -20.15
C ASP A 89 -2.34 1.85 -19.90
N ARG A 90 -1.61 0.93 -19.25
CA ARG A 90 -0.20 1.08 -18.86
C ARG A 90 0.02 2.30 -17.96
N GLU A 91 -0.93 2.57 -17.07
CA GLU A 91 -0.84 3.63 -16.06
C GLU A 91 0.08 3.20 -14.92
N PHE A 92 1.36 3.00 -15.28
CA PHE A 92 2.43 2.52 -14.42
C PHE A 92 2.09 1.20 -13.70
N SER A 93 1.52 0.27 -14.47
CA SER A 93 1.47 -1.15 -14.15
C SER A 93 2.83 -1.78 -14.44
N LEU A 94 3.48 -2.29 -13.40
CA LEU A 94 4.84 -2.83 -13.43
C LEU A 94 4.88 -4.25 -12.85
N PRO A 95 5.90 -5.06 -13.17
CA PRO A 95 6.11 -6.36 -12.51
C PRO A 95 6.19 -6.28 -10.99
N VAL A 96 6.72 -5.18 -10.44
CA VAL A 96 6.79 -4.93 -9.00
C VAL A 96 5.44 -4.56 -8.38
N GLY A 97 4.42 -4.26 -9.18
CA GLY A 97 3.10 -3.85 -8.72
C GLY A 97 2.54 -2.62 -9.44
N LEU A 98 1.53 -2.00 -8.84
CA LEU A 98 0.93 -0.76 -9.35
C LEU A 98 1.48 0.44 -8.58
N VAL A 99 2.01 1.41 -9.31
CA VAL A 99 2.49 2.67 -8.75
C VAL A 99 1.65 3.84 -9.26
N ALA A 100 1.59 4.91 -8.48
CA ALA A 100 0.93 6.13 -8.91
C ALA A 100 1.68 6.76 -10.09
N ALA A 101 0.99 7.53 -10.93
CA ALA A 101 1.64 8.21 -12.04
C ALA A 101 2.70 9.22 -11.58
N VAL A 102 3.78 9.39 -12.34
CA VAL A 102 4.88 10.33 -12.02
C VAL A 102 4.39 11.73 -11.62
N PRO A 103 3.44 12.37 -12.34
CA PRO A 103 2.97 13.70 -11.96
C PRO A 103 2.34 13.73 -10.56
N PHE A 104 1.53 12.71 -10.23
CA PHE A 104 0.93 12.60 -8.90
C PHE A 104 2.01 12.44 -7.82
N GLN A 105 3.02 11.58 -8.04
CA GLN A 105 4.07 11.35 -7.06
C GLN A 105 4.87 12.62 -6.75
N VAL A 106 5.26 13.36 -7.80
CA VAL A 106 6.00 14.62 -7.65
C VAL A 106 5.16 15.66 -6.93
N GLU A 107 3.92 15.89 -7.38
CA GLU A 107 3.01 16.85 -6.76
C GLU A 107 2.70 16.49 -5.30
N PHE A 108 2.44 15.21 -5.01
CA PHE A 108 2.17 14.76 -3.66
C PHE A 108 3.39 14.93 -2.76
N ASN A 109 4.60 14.64 -3.25
CA ASN A 109 5.83 14.84 -2.48
C ASN A 109 6.15 16.31 -2.21
N GLN A 110 5.71 17.22 -3.08
CA GLN A 110 5.89 18.67 -2.97
C GLN A 110 4.64 19.39 -2.43
N ARG A 111 3.66 18.63 -1.92
CA ARG A 111 2.37 19.13 -1.48
C ARG A 111 2.48 20.23 -0.42
N LYS A 112 1.55 21.18 -0.48
CA LYS A 112 1.34 22.14 0.61
C LYS A 112 0.62 21.45 1.77
N PRO A 113 0.74 21.96 3.02
CA PRO A 113 0.17 21.29 4.19
C PRO A 113 -1.32 20.93 4.11
N ASN A 114 -2.13 21.72 3.39
CA ASN A 114 -3.58 21.49 3.26
C ASN A 114 -4.00 20.80 1.94
N ASP A 115 -3.08 20.37 1.08
CA ASP A 115 -3.48 19.68 -0.15
C ASP A 115 -4.00 18.26 0.14
N PHE A 116 -3.32 17.54 1.05
CA PHE A 116 -3.72 16.20 1.46
C PHE A 116 -5.07 16.23 2.19
N GLY A 117 -6.01 15.42 1.69
CA GLY A 117 -7.38 15.33 2.12
C GLY A 117 -8.32 16.40 1.56
N ASN A 118 -7.83 17.32 0.72
CA ASN A 118 -8.66 18.41 0.16
C ASN A 118 -8.60 18.55 -1.37
N ARG A 119 -7.71 17.82 -2.05
CA ARG A 119 -7.61 17.77 -3.51
C ARG A 119 -8.46 16.62 -4.08
N GLU A 120 -9.58 16.96 -4.70
CA GLU A 120 -10.50 15.99 -5.33
C GLU A 120 -9.84 15.24 -6.49
N ASP A 121 -8.98 15.93 -7.25
CA ASP A 121 -8.20 15.38 -8.36
C ASP A 121 -7.10 14.41 -7.91
N TRP A 122 -6.82 14.34 -6.60
CA TRP A 122 -5.92 13.35 -5.99
C TRP A 122 -6.66 12.16 -5.37
N LEU A 123 -7.99 12.10 -5.49
CA LEU A 123 -8.76 11.00 -4.92
C LEU A 123 -8.26 9.66 -5.48
N CYS A 124 -7.92 8.75 -4.58
CA CYS A 124 -7.39 7.43 -4.88
C CYS A 124 -8.30 6.71 -5.89
N PRO A 125 -7.75 6.12 -6.96
CA PRO A 125 -8.54 5.43 -7.98
C PRO A 125 -9.30 4.22 -7.43
N TYR A 126 -8.90 3.72 -6.26
CA TYR A 126 -9.52 2.57 -5.59
C TYR A 126 -10.58 2.98 -4.56
N TYR A 127 -10.89 4.28 -4.42
CA TYR A 127 -11.96 4.75 -3.56
C TYR A 127 -13.32 4.53 -4.21
N ASP A 128 -14.21 3.82 -3.52
CA ASP A 128 -15.58 3.62 -3.96
C ASP A 128 -16.42 4.85 -3.60
N ARG A 129 -16.68 5.70 -4.60
CA ARG A 129 -17.47 6.93 -4.43
C ARG A 129 -18.92 6.64 -4.04
N ASN A 130 -19.49 5.53 -4.48
CA ASN A 130 -20.88 5.18 -4.21
C ASN A 130 -21.07 4.76 -2.74
N GLN A 131 -20.14 3.96 -2.24
CA GLN A 131 -20.15 3.47 -0.86
C GLN A 131 -19.38 4.39 0.11
N GLN A 132 -18.71 5.43 -0.41
CA GLN A 132 -17.83 6.33 0.33
C GLN A 132 -16.80 5.60 1.20
N GLN A 133 -16.16 4.56 0.66
CA GLN A 133 -15.18 3.74 1.39
C GLN A 133 -14.06 3.25 0.47
N CYS A 134 -12.98 2.75 1.07
CA CYS A 134 -11.89 2.16 0.29
C CYS A 134 -12.36 0.84 -0.35
N GLY A 135 -12.35 0.75 -1.67
CA GLY A 135 -12.74 -0.45 -2.41
C GLY A 135 -11.73 -1.59 -2.29
N VAL A 136 -10.51 -1.31 -1.82
CA VAL A 136 -9.45 -2.30 -1.57
C VAL A 136 -9.14 -2.44 -0.08
N TRP A 137 -10.09 -2.14 0.82
CA TRP A 137 -9.83 -2.02 2.27
C TRP A 137 -8.98 -3.18 2.83
N LYS A 138 -9.34 -4.44 2.55
CA LYS A 138 -8.63 -5.61 3.09
C LYS A 138 -7.20 -5.78 2.57
N TYR A 139 -6.90 -5.26 1.38
CA TYR A 139 -5.62 -5.45 0.67
C TYR A 139 -4.84 -4.16 0.44
N ARG A 140 -5.10 -3.13 1.24
CA ARG A 140 -4.33 -1.88 1.17
C ARG A 140 -2.85 -2.18 1.44
N GLY A 141 -1.96 -1.52 0.69
CA GLY A 141 -0.52 -1.55 0.96
C GLY A 141 -0.18 -0.94 2.33
N ALA A 142 1.08 -1.11 2.74
CA ALA A 142 1.58 -0.80 4.08
C ALA A 142 1.10 0.55 4.60
N VAL A 143 1.36 1.63 3.85
CA VAL A 143 1.05 3.01 4.23
C VAL A 143 -0.43 3.17 4.61
N CYS A 144 -1.36 2.76 3.75
CA CYS A 144 -2.78 2.94 4.00
C CYS A 144 -3.34 1.97 5.06
N THR A 145 -2.68 0.84 5.29
CA THR A 145 -3.04 -0.11 6.33
C THR A 145 -2.66 0.42 7.72
N SER A 146 -1.51 1.10 7.82
CA SER A 146 -1.01 1.66 9.08
C SER A 146 -1.28 3.16 9.25
N PHE A 147 -1.92 3.85 8.31
CA PHE A 147 -2.18 5.28 8.45
C PHE A 147 -3.38 5.56 9.38
N TYR A 148 -3.12 6.29 10.47
CA TYR A 148 -4.15 6.80 11.38
C TYR A 148 -4.01 8.31 11.56
N CYS A 149 -5.02 9.06 11.14
CA CYS A 149 -5.02 10.53 11.28
C CYS A 149 -5.10 11.00 12.74
N LYS A 150 -5.68 10.17 13.61
CA LYS A 150 -5.77 10.38 15.07
C LYS A 150 -5.57 9.06 15.78
N SER A 151 -4.94 9.12 16.96
CA SER A 151 -4.78 7.95 17.82
C SER A 151 -5.46 8.12 19.19
N SER A 152 -6.26 7.11 19.57
CA SER A 152 -6.76 6.86 20.92
C SER A 152 -5.64 6.76 21.95
N TYR A 153 -4.47 6.29 21.52
CA TYR A 153 -3.28 6.11 22.36
C TYR A 153 -2.33 7.32 22.31
N GLY A 154 -2.70 8.39 21.60
CA GLY A 154 -1.89 9.59 21.45
C GLY A 154 -0.60 9.33 20.68
N GLN A 155 0.49 9.99 21.09
CA GLN A 155 1.78 9.87 20.40
C GLN A 155 2.32 8.43 20.37
N LYS A 156 2.08 7.64 21.43
CA LYS A 156 2.48 6.22 21.47
C LYS A 156 1.83 5.41 20.35
N GLY A 157 0.53 5.64 20.11
CA GLY A 157 -0.19 4.99 19.02
C GLY A 157 0.31 5.41 17.64
N LEU A 158 0.48 6.71 17.43
CA LEU A 158 1.05 7.23 16.17
C LEU A 158 2.44 6.63 15.89
N ASN A 159 3.29 6.53 16.91
CA ASN A 159 4.62 5.93 16.78
C ASN A 159 4.54 4.44 16.43
N PHE A 160 3.66 3.67 17.06
CA PHE A 160 3.46 2.26 16.73
C PHE A 160 3.03 2.08 15.27
N TRP A 161 2.06 2.87 14.81
CA TRP A 161 1.56 2.78 13.45
C TRP A 161 2.61 3.21 12.41
N ASP A 162 3.46 4.17 12.73
CA ASP A 162 4.63 4.50 11.92
C ASP A 162 5.62 3.32 11.82
N HIS A 163 5.92 2.65 12.94
CA HIS A 163 6.77 1.45 12.93
C HIS A 163 6.12 0.28 12.20
N MET A 164 4.79 0.14 12.30
CA MET A 164 4.02 -0.84 11.53
C MET A 164 4.14 -0.55 10.03
N SER A 165 4.06 0.73 9.63
CA SER A 165 4.25 1.15 8.24
C SER A 165 5.62 0.73 7.72
N ASN A 166 6.68 1.01 8.49
CA ASN A 166 8.07 0.72 8.09
C ASN A 166 8.30 -0.79 7.96
N TYR A 167 7.82 -1.57 8.94
CA TYR A 167 7.95 -3.02 8.92
C TYR A 167 7.13 -3.64 7.79
N LEU A 168 5.86 -3.27 7.60
CA LEU A 168 5.04 -3.79 6.51
C LEU A 168 5.57 -3.39 5.13
N THR A 169 6.11 -2.18 4.97
CA THR A 169 6.74 -1.76 3.70
C THR A 169 7.93 -2.67 3.38
N TYR A 170 8.74 -3.02 4.39
CA TYR A 170 9.86 -3.92 4.20
C TYR A 170 9.41 -5.35 3.88
N VAL A 171 8.38 -5.86 4.57
CA VAL A 171 7.74 -7.15 4.26
C VAL A 171 7.21 -7.17 2.82
N GLU A 172 6.50 -6.13 2.41
CA GLU A 172 5.93 -6.01 1.06
C GLU A 172 7.01 -6.02 -0.02
N MET A 173 8.12 -5.30 0.18
CA MET A 173 9.26 -5.31 -0.74
C MET A 173 9.94 -6.68 -0.79
N ALA A 174 10.24 -7.28 0.36
CA ALA A 174 10.91 -8.58 0.42
C ALA A 174 10.09 -9.67 -0.29
N LEU A 175 8.78 -9.76 -0.01
CA LEU A 175 7.90 -10.73 -0.66
C LEU A 175 7.78 -10.48 -2.16
N MET A 176 7.64 -9.22 -2.57
CA MET A 176 7.54 -8.82 -3.98
C MET A 176 8.81 -9.17 -4.76
N GLU A 177 9.99 -8.85 -4.24
CA GLU A 177 11.27 -9.14 -4.90
C GLU A 177 11.53 -10.64 -5.00
N ASP A 178 11.25 -11.39 -3.94
CA ASP A 178 11.55 -12.81 -3.85
C ASP A 178 10.71 -13.63 -4.84
N VAL A 179 9.42 -13.32 -5.03
CA VAL A 179 8.61 -13.96 -6.09
C VAL A 179 9.01 -13.52 -7.50
N LEU A 180 9.55 -12.32 -7.69
CA LEU A 180 10.05 -11.88 -8.99
C LEU A 180 11.29 -12.65 -9.40
N VAL A 181 12.18 -12.96 -8.45
CA VAL A 181 13.36 -13.79 -8.70
C VAL A 181 12.95 -15.18 -9.19
N ASP A 182 11.98 -15.82 -8.53
CA ASP A 182 11.42 -17.11 -8.96
C ASP A 182 10.78 -17.06 -10.37
N LEU A 183 10.22 -15.90 -10.74
CA LEU A 183 9.65 -15.67 -12.07
C LEU A 183 10.70 -15.28 -13.12
N GLY A 184 11.99 -15.31 -12.76
CA GLY A 184 13.10 -15.08 -13.68
C GLY A 184 13.48 -13.62 -13.89
N PHE A 185 13.00 -12.70 -13.04
CA PHE A 185 13.46 -11.31 -13.08
C PHE A 185 14.83 -11.18 -12.43
N SER A 186 15.78 -10.63 -13.18
CA SER A 186 17.09 -10.27 -12.64
C SER A 186 17.00 -9.07 -11.68
N PRO A 187 17.95 -8.92 -10.75
CA PRO A 187 18.04 -7.72 -9.89
C PRO A 187 18.02 -6.40 -10.67
N ARG A 188 18.59 -6.38 -11.89
CA ARG A 188 18.55 -5.20 -12.76
C ARG A 188 17.14 -4.90 -13.27
N GLN A 189 16.37 -5.90 -13.68
CA GLN A 189 14.99 -5.69 -14.13
C GLN A 189 14.08 -5.23 -12.99
N ILE A 190 14.29 -5.77 -11.80
CA ILE A 190 13.59 -5.31 -10.58
C ILE A 190 13.97 -3.85 -10.31
N SER A 191 15.27 -3.53 -10.29
CA SER A 191 15.75 -2.15 -10.11
C SER A 191 15.17 -1.18 -11.15
N ASP A 192 15.10 -1.58 -12.43
CA ASP A 192 14.51 -0.78 -13.52
C ASP A 192 13.02 -0.49 -13.30
N CYS A 193 12.31 -1.32 -12.52
CA CYS A 193 10.94 -1.05 -12.10
C CYS A 193 10.88 -0.14 -10.87
N LEU A 194 11.77 -0.36 -9.89
CA LEU A 194 11.80 0.40 -8.64
C LEU A 194 12.12 1.89 -8.84
N VAL A 195 12.75 2.29 -9.95
CA VAL A 195 12.98 3.71 -10.27
C VAL A 195 11.68 4.53 -10.40
N TYR A 196 10.54 3.87 -10.61
CA TYR A 196 9.23 4.51 -10.70
C TYR A 196 8.54 4.67 -9.34
N LEU A 197 9.16 4.23 -8.25
CA LEU A 197 8.64 4.40 -6.89
C LEU A 197 9.15 5.69 -6.26
N ASN A 198 8.23 6.42 -5.62
CA ASN A 198 8.50 7.62 -4.84
C ASN A 198 9.29 8.69 -5.62
N VAL A 199 8.88 8.95 -6.87
CA VAL A 199 9.49 9.99 -7.71
C VAL A 199 9.25 11.37 -7.10
N LYS A 200 10.33 12.12 -6.85
CA LYS A 200 10.29 13.45 -6.22
C LYS A 200 10.50 14.61 -7.19
N GLU A 201 11.16 14.33 -8.31
CA GLU A 201 11.52 15.29 -9.34
C GLU A 201 11.36 14.61 -10.70
N ALA A 202 10.95 15.39 -11.71
CA ALA A 202 10.68 14.90 -13.05
C ALA A 202 10.88 16.02 -14.08
N THR A 203 11.23 15.66 -15.32
CA THR A 203 11.29 16.62 -16.42
C THR A 203 9.89 17.11 -16.82
N PRO A 204 9.76 18.25 -17.53
CA PRO A 204 8.45 18.72 -18.03
C PRO A 204 7.70 17.68 -18.85
N GLU A 205 8.40 16.85 -19.62
CA GLU A 205 7.82 15.76 -20.41
C GLU A 205 7.29 14.63 -19.51
N GLN A 206 8.04 14.27 -18.48
CA GLN A 206 7.62 13.26 -17.49
C GLN A 206 6.42 13.75 -16.65
N MET A 207 6.31 15.05 -16.39
CA MET A 207 5.15 15.66 -15.73
C MET A 207 3.86 15.59 -16.56
N GLN A 208 3.95 15.31 -17.87
CA GLN A 208 2.80 15.05 -18.73
C GLN A 208 2.52 13.55 -18.90
N GLN A 209 3.43 12.69 -18.41
CA GLN A 209 3.38 11.25 -18.63
C GLN A 209 2.45 10.57 -17.62
N LYS A 210 1.19 10.38 -17.99
CA LYS A 210 0.21 9.61 -17.20
C LYS A 210 0.30 8.09 -17.41
N LYS A 211 0.94 7.66 -18.50
CA LYS A 211 1.07 6.24 -18.89
C LYS A 211 2.44 5.95 -19.48
N MET A 212 2.86 4.69 -19.39
CA MET A 212 4.09 4.22 -20.02
C MET A 212 3.91 4.09 -21.54
N SER A 213 4.98 4.37 -22.28
CA SER A 213 5.03 4.02 -23.69
C SER A 213 4.95 2.50 -23.86
N VAL A 214 4.42 2.03 -24.98
CA VAL A 214 4.33 0.59 -25.27
C VAL A 214 5.71 -0.06 -25.23
N SER A 215 6.72 0.59 -25.82
CA SER A 215 8.10 0.09 -25.82
C SER A 215 8.68 -0.04 -24.40
N ALA A 216 8.52 0.99 -23.55
CA ALA A 216 9.00 0.93 -22.17
C ALA A 216 8.28 -0.15 -21.36
N SER A 217 6.96 -0.26 -21.51
CA SER A 217 6.15 -1.27 -20.81
C SER A 217 6.53 -2.69 -21.25
N LYS A 218 6.68 -2.95 -22.57
CA LYS A 218 7.16 -4.24 -23.10
C LYS A 218 8.54 -4.61 -22.56
N LYS A 219 9.45 -3.63 -22.46
CA LYS A 219 10.80 -3.86 -21.91
C LYS A 219 10.75 -4.33 -20.46
N LEU A 220 9.94 -3.68 -19.61
CA LEU A 220 9.86 -4.03 -18.18
C LEU A 220 9.15 -5.35 -17.95
N TRP A 221 8.06 -5.60 -18.67
CA TRP A 221 7.26 -6.82 -18.51
C TRP A 221 7.86 -8.05 -19.20
N GLY A 222 8.65 -7.86 -20.26
CA GLY A 222 9.24 -8.96 -21.01
C GLY A 222 8.18 -9.94 -21.53
N VAL A 223 8.37 -11.22 -21.23
CA VAL A 223 7.45 -12.30 -21.66
C VAL A 223 6.06 -12.22 -21.04
N PHE A 224 5.89 -11.48 -19.94
CA PHE A 224 4.62 -11.35 -19.23
C PHE A 224 3.76 -10.17 -19.72
N TYR A 225 4.22 -9.43 -20.74
CA TYR A 225 3.56 -8.20 -21.18
C TYR A 225 2.10 -8.38 -21.62
N GLU A 226 1.79 -9.49 -22.30
CA GLU A 226 0.45 -9.78 -22.80
C GLU A 226 -0.46 -10.44 -21.75
N ASP A 227 0.08 -10.84 -20.59
CA ASP A 227 -0.66 -11.60 -19.56
C ASP A 227 -0.39 -11.08 -18.13
N GLN A 228 -0.54 -9.76 -17.96
CA GLN A 228 -0.23 -9.08 -16.70
C GLN A 228 -1.19 -9.43 -15.55
N GLU A 229 -2.48 -9.67 -15.83
CA GLU A 229 -3.45 -10.03 -14.78
C GLU A 229 -3.13 -11.40 -14.17
N SER A 230 -2.92 -12.43 -15.01
CA SER A 230 -2.54 -13.76 -14.54
C SER A 230 -1.17 -13.75 -13.85
N PHE A 231 -0.23 -12.90 -14.30
CA PHE A 231 1.02 -12.68 -13.60
C PHE A 231 0.80 -12.21 -12.15
N PHE A 232 -0.06 -11.21 -11.93
CA PHE A 232 -0.35 -10.73 -10.57
C PHE A 232 -1.01 -11.82 -9.72
N GLU A 233 -1.99 -12.54 -10.26
CA GLU A 233 -2.62 -13.67 -9.55
C GLU A 233 -1.60 -14.75 -9.16
N LYS A 234 -0.67 -15.08 -10.06
CA LYS A 234 0.42 -16.03 -9.80
C LYS A 234 1.36 -15.54 -8.70
N THR A 235 1.72 -14.25 -8.67
CA THR A 235 2.55 -13.72 -7.58
C THR A 235 1.85 -13.84 -6.22
N TYR A 236 0.53 -13.68 -6.17
CA TYR A 236 -0.22 -13.91 -4.94
C TYR A 236 -0.18 -15.37 -4.50
N GLU A 237 -0.42 -16.31 -5.42
CA GLU A 237 -0.35 -17.75 -5.13
C GLU A 237 1.02 -18.16 -4.61
N MET A 238 2.09 -17.67 -5.23
CA MET A 238 3.46 -17.93 -4.78
C MET A 238 3.70 -17.42 -3.35
N VAL A 239 3.23 -16.21 -3.00
CA VAL A 239 3.35 -15.69 -1.63
C VAL A 239 2.49 -16.50 -0.65
N GLN A 240 1.33 -17.03 -1.05
CA GLN A 240 0.54 -17.90 -0.16
C GLN A 240 1.29 -19.17 0.24
N ASP A 241 2.17 -19.66 -0.63
CA ASP A 241 2.99 -20.85 -0.41
C ASP A 241 4.35 -20.56 0.25
N PHE A 242 4.64 -19.31 0.63
CA PHE A 242 5.87 -18.99 1.37
C PHE A 242 5.86 -19.68 2.74
N ASP A 243 6.94 -20.39 3.03
CA ASP A 243 7.16 -20.90 4.37
C ASP A 243 7.91 -19.88 5.27
N ARG A 244 7.95 -20.17 6.57
CA ARG A 244 8.60 -19.31 7.55
C ARG A 244 10.12 -19.22 7.37
N LYS A 245 10.76 -20.23 6.78
CA LYS A 245 12.21 -20.24 6.59
C LYS A 245 12.56 -19.27 5.46
N ARG A 246 11.93 -19.43 4.30
CA ARG A 246 12.06 -18.54 3.15
C ARG A 246 11.72 -17.10 3.52
N PHE A 247 10.62 -16.88 4.25
CA PHE A 247 10.28 -15.54 4.73
C PHE A 247 11.40 -14.91 5.58
N ARG A 248 12.01 -15.67 6.50
CA ARG A 248 13.13 -15.15 7.32
C ARG A 248 14.37 -14.85 6.49
N GLU A 249 14.67 -15.68 5.48
CA GLU A 249 15.77 -15.46 4.55
C GLU A 249 15.55 -14.18 3.73
N ALA A 250 14.35 -13.98 3.18
CA ALA A 250 13.97 -12.78 2.45
C ALA A 250 14.00 -11.51 3.34
N MET A 251 13.61 -11.64 4.61
CA MET A 251 13.59 -10.51 5.55
C MET A 251 14.99 -10.12 6.07
N GLY A 252 15.92 -11.07 6.16
CA GLY A 252 17.28 -10.83 6.66
C GLY A 252 17.36 -10.15 8.04
N ASP A 253 18.53 -9.58 8.35
CA ASP A 253 18.78 -8.93 9.65
C ASP A 253 17.97 -7.64 9.83
N MET A 254 17.79 -6.88 8.75
CA MET A 254 17.03 -5.63 8.80
C MET A 254 15.57 -5.88 9.14
N GLY A 255 14.96 -6.91 8.53
CA GLY A 255 13.61 -7.33 8.86
C GLY A 255 13.44 -7.70 10.34
N ALA A 256 14.41 -8.44 10.90
CA ALA A 256 14.42 -8.79 12.32
C ALA A 256 14.55 -7.56 13.24
N VAL A 257 15.35 -6.57 12.85
CA VAL A 257 15.49 -5.29 13.59
C VAL A 257 14.17 -4.51 13.58
N LEU A 258 13.53 -4.38 12.42
CA LEU A 258 12.25 -3.69 12.28
C LEU A 258 11.14 -4.38 13.08
N GLU A 259 11.07 -5.70 13.03
CA GLU A 259 10.13 -6.49 13.82
C GLU A 259 10.32 -6.26 15.33
N LYS A 260 11.56 -6.34 15.81
CA LYS A 260 11.89 -6.11 17.21
C LYS A 260 11.46 -4.70 17.65
N ASN A 261 11.74 -3.69 16.84
CA ASN A 261 11.35 -2.32 17.13
C ASN A 261 9.82 -2.16 17.19
N LEU A 262 9.09 -2.79 16.27
CA LEU A 262 7.63 -2.80 16.26
C LEU A 262 7.04 -3.48 17.52
N VAL A 263 7.55 -4.65 17.90
CA VAL A 263 7.11 -5.37 19.11
C VAL A 263 7.38 -4.55 20.37
N GLN A 264 8.49 -3.81 20.43
CA GLN A 264 8.75 -2.88 21.53
C GLN A 264 7.73 -1.73 21.60
N GLN A 265 7.32 -1.16 20.46
CA GLN A 265 6.26 -0.15 20.45
C GLN A 265 4.90 -0.73 20.86
N LEU A 266 4.62 -1.97 20.48
CA LEU A 266 3.41 -2.67 20.89
C LEU A 266 3.32 -2.81 22.41
N GLY A 267 4.42 -3.18 23.08
CA GLY A 267 4.49 -3.23 24.55
C GLY A 267 4.13 -1.90 25.20
N LYS A 268 4.68 -0.78 24.70
CA LYS A 268 4.40 0.57 25.22
C LYS A 268 2.94 1.00 25.10
N ILE A 269 2.19 0.44 24.14
CA ILE A 269 0.76 0.67 23.97
C ILE A 269 -0.06 -0.16 24.96
N GLN A 270 0.38 -1.39 25.21
CA GLN A 270 -0.30 -2.36 26.07
C GLN A 270 -0.06 -2.16 27.57
N GLU A 271 0.97 -1.40 27.97
CA GLU A 271 1.26 -0.98 29.35
C GLU A 271 0.23 0.03 29.94
N LYS A 272 -1.03 0.01 29.48
CA LYS A 272 -2.11 0.87 29.97
C LYS A 272 -3.23 0.07 30.62
#